data_AF-A0A255ZCN3-F1
#
_entry.id   AF-A0A255ZCN3-F1
#
_cell.length_a   1.000
_cell.length_b   1.000
_cell.length_c   1.000
_cell.angle_alpha   90.00
_cell.angle_beta   90.00
_cell.angle_gamma   90.00
#
_symmetry.space_group_name_H-M   'P 1'
#
loop_
_entity.id
_entity.type
_entity.pdbx_description
1 polymer ?
#
loop_
_entity_poly.entity_id
_entity_poly.type
_entity_poly.pdbx_seq_one_letter_code
_entity_poly.pdbx_strand_id
1 'polypeptide(L)'
;MRRTTFIESYGATCKNWTWSWSFVNKTQRFVIFGAWQEDSHHIAGRHLILDEHWATRIPKGSTKARRQPGYPQAIEHLSRVAEEGYALFTFPIWQASVGKTGAGRDPSSIGRFEPRLTPKTLVHEGGMWWAQDLSVVALHSEPDVQDDLADVGAPELGRDEGHSKPTGPGHYFPRDRKVREDVLKKSGEKCERKGCSEQLRYKSFLDVHHILGIAKSDRVTNCVALCPNCHRDAHYSPNKDALNKQLHAYARKRPSN
;
A
#
# COMPACT_ATOMS: atom_id res chain seq x y z
N MET A 1 8.67 -21.49 -0.66
CA MET A 1 9.16 -20.46 0.29
C MET A 1 8.41 -20.61 1.62
N ARG A 2 9.06 -20.40 2.77
CA ARG A 2 8.39 -20.40 4.08
C ARG A 2 7.74 -19.05 4.36
N ARG A 3 6.60 -19.04 5.07
CA ARG A 3 5.90 -17.80 5.47
C ARG A 3 6.78 -16.86 6.28
N THR A 4 7.57 -17.40 7.21
CA THR A 4 8.49 -16.60 8.03
C THR A 4 9.49 -15.85 7.14
N THR A 5 10.19 -16.56 6.26
CA THR A 5 11.14 -15.98 5.31
C THR A 5 10.48 -14.95 4.38
N PHE A 6 9.24 -15.20 3.95
CA PHE A 6 8.46 -14.24 3.17
C PHE A 6 8.22 -12.94 3.94
N ILE A 7 7.72 -13.02 5.18
CA ILE A 7 7.46 -11.83 6.01
C ILE A 7 8.77 -11.11 6.36
N GLU A 8 9.82 -11.85 6.73
CA GLU A 8 11.15 -11.33 7.04
C GLU A 8 11.78 -10.61 5.85
N SER A 9 11.51 -11.05 4.61
CA SER A 9 11.98 -10.37 3.40
C SER A 9 11.48 -8.93 3.26
N TYR A 10 10.38 -8.56 3.96
CA TYR A 10 9.88 -7.18 4.05
C TYR A 10 10.34 -6.46 5.33
N GLY A 11 11.27 -7.03 6.08
CA GLY A 11 11.73 -6.48 7.36
C GLY A 11 10.63 -6.43 8.43
N ALA A 12 9.53 -7.16 8.24
CA ALA A 12 8.46 -7.26 9.21
C ALA A 12 8.77 -8.36 10.22
N THR A 13 8.31 -8.17 11.45
CA THR A 13 8.52 -9.10 12.57
C THR A 13 7.25 -9.27 13.39
N CYS A 14 7.24 -10.19 14.34
CA CYS A 14 6.14 -10.43 15.27
C CYS A 14 6.66 -10.88 16.64
N LYS A 15 5.75 -11.11 17.60
CA LYS A 15 6.12 -11.49 18.97
C LYS A 15 6.49 -12.98 19.04
N ASN A 16 5.84 -13.81 18.23
CA ASN A 16 6.14 -15.23 18.15
C ASN A 16 5.60 -15.85 16.85
N TRP A 17 6.47 -16.43 16.04
CA TRP A 17 6.13 -17.01 14.75
C TRP A 17 5.13 -18.18 14.78
N THR A 18 4.91 -18.78 15.95
CA THR A 18 3.99 -19.91 16.15
C THR A 18 2.54 -19.45 16.28
N TRP A 19 2.29 -18.33 16.98
CA TRP A 19 0.94 -17.90 17.34
C TRP A 19 0.57 -16.48 16.90
N SER A 20 1.51 -15.70 16.37
CA SER A 20 1.23 -14.36 15.83
C SER A 20 0.34 -14.43 14.58
N TRP A 21 -0.68 -13.58 14.54
CA TRP A 21 -1.60 -13.45 13.40
C TRP A 21 -1.28 -12.26 12.50
N SER A 22 -0.45 -11.36 13.00
CA SER A 22 -0.06 -10.13 12.33
C SER A 22 1.43 -9.88 12.50
N PHE A 23 1.97 -9.10 11.56
CA PHE A 23 3.38 -8.78 11.47
C PHE A 23 3.53 -7.28 11.26
N VAL A 24 4.59 -6.68 11.81
CA VAL A 24 4.78 -5.23 11.77
C VAL A 24 6.20 -4.91 11.32
N ASN A 25 6.32 -3.90 10.46
CA ASN A 25 7.57 -3.19 10.23
C ASN A 25 7.42 -1.78 10.81
N LYS A 26 8.00 -1.55 11.99
CA LYS A 26 7.91 -0.26 12.69
C LYS A 26 8.66 0.86 11.96
N THR A 27 9.72 0.49 11.23
CA THR A 27 10.58 1.46 10.54
C THR A 27 9.94 1.97 9.26
N GLN A 28 9.30 1.08 8.50
CA GLN A 28 8.56 1.42 7.27
C GLN A 28 7.07 1.68 7.54
N ARG A 29 6.64 1.60 8.79
CA ARG A 29 5.27 1.87 9.27
C ARG A 29 4.19 1.13 8.49
N PHE A 30 4.28 -0.20 8.46
CA PHE A 30 3.20 -1.02 7.92
C PHE A 30 2.95 -2.28 8.74
N VAL A 31 1.76 -2.85 8.55
CA VAL A 31 1.28 -4.07 9.19
C VAL A 31 0.83 -5.05 8.12
N ILE A 32 1.09 -6.34 8.34
CA ILE A 32 0.70 -7.43 7.47
C ILE A 32 -0.22 -8.40 8.23
N PHE A 33 -1.31 -8.81 7.60
CA PHE A 33 -2.18 -9.92 8.03
C PHE A 33 -2.25 -11.03 6.98
N GLY A 34 -2.54 -12.26 7.42
CA GLY A 34 -3.02 -13.29 6.49
C GLY A 34 -4.51 -13.10 6.25
N ALA A 35 -4.94 -13.10 4.98
CA ALA A 35 -6.35 -13.01 4.60
C ALA A 35 -6.85 -14.36 4.12
N TRP A 36 -7.77 -14.96 4.87
CA TRP A 36 -8.48 -16.19 4.48
C TRP A 36 -9.23 -15.96 3.17
N GLN A 37 -9.16 -16.93 2.28
CA GLN A 37 -9.74 -16.86 0.94
C GLN A 37 -11.04 -17.66 0.81
N GLU A 38 -11.45 -18.35 1.87
CA GLU A 38 -12.72 -19.05 1.94
C GLU A 38 -13.90 -18.07 2.00
N ASP A 39 -15.01 -18.41 1.34
CA ASP A 39 -16.20 -17.55 1.21
C ASP A 39 -16.78 -17.08 2.56
N SER A 40 -16.57 -17.85 3.63
CA SER A 40 -17.00 -17.48 4.99
C SER A 40 -16.25 -16.28 5.57
N HIS A 41 -15.14 -15.86 4.97
CA HIS A 41 -14.27 -14.77 5.44
C HIS A 41 -14.09 -13.66 4.39
N HIS A 42 -14.86 -13.71 3.30
CA HIS A 42 -14.79 -12.73 2.22
C HIS A 42 -16.18 -12.27 1.77
N ILE A 43 -16.42 -10.97 1.79
CA ILE A 43 -17.67 -10.37 1.29
C ILE A 43 -17.36 -9.07 0.53
N ALA A 44 -17.82 -8.97 -0.72
CA ALA A 44 -17.75 -7.76 -1.54
C ALA A 44 -16.35 -7.07 -1.56
N GLY A 45 -15.27 -7.84 -1.73
CA GLY A 45 -13.90 -7.31 -1.76
C GLY A 45 -13.32 -6.95 -0.39
N ARG A 46 -13.94 -7.42 0.71
CA ARG A 46 -13.43 -7.31 2.08
C ARG A 46 -13.04 -8.67 2.61
N HIS A 47 -11.88 -8.76 3.24
CA HIS A 47 -11.44 -9.96 3.95
C HIS A 47 -11.49 -9.74 5.46
N LEU A 48 -12.11 -10.66 6.21
CA LEU A 48 -12.07 -10.64 7.68
C LEU A 48 -10.65 -10.99 8.15
N ILE A 49 -9.99 -10.06 8.86
CA ILE A 49 -8.63 -10.27 9.36
C ILE A 49 -8.55 -10.39 10.89
N LEU A 50 -9.58 -9.93 11.61
CA LEU A 50 -9.74 -10.14 13.04
C LEU A 50 -11.21 -9.98 13.43
N ASP A 51 -11.66 -10.77 14.39
CA ASP A 51 -12.97 -10.64 15.06
C ASP A 51 -12.76 -10.59 16.57
N GLU A 52 -13.46 -9.70 17.28
CA GLU A 52 -13.37 -9.57 18.73
C GLU A 52 -13.65 -10.89 19.48
N HIS A 53 -14.52 -11.74 18.95
CA HIS A 53 -14.82 -13.05 19.53
C HIS A 53 -13.63 -14.00 19.49
N TRP A 54 -12.62 -13.75 18.64
CA TRP A 54 -11.39 -14.54 18.57
C TRP A 54 -10.44 -14.25 19.75
N ALA A 55 -10.74 -13.28 20.62
CA ALA A 55 -9.96 -13.03 21.83
C ALA A 55 -9.84 -14.27 22.73
N THR A 56 -10.85 -15.14 22.70
CA THR A 56 -10.84 -16.41 23.43
C THR A 56 -11.26 -17.58 22.55
N ARG A 57 -10.99 -18.79 23.01
CA ARG A 57 -11.46 -20.05 22.41
C ARG A 57 -11.77 -21.04 23.51
N ILE A 58 -12.79 -21.87 23.31
CA ILE A 58 -13.05 -23.05 24.14
C ILE A 58 -12.42 -24.26 23.42
N PRO A 59 -11.35 -24.88 23.97
CA PRO A 59 -10.76 -26.08 23.38
C PRO A 59 -11.76 -27.24 23.32
N LYS A 60 -11.64 -28.12 22.32
CA LYS A 60 -12.46 -29.33 22.22
C LYS A 60 -12.31 -30.17 23.50
N GLY A 61 -13.42 -30.48 24.15
CA GLY A 61 -13.43 -31.23 25.42
C GLY A 61 -13.20 -30.37 26.69
N SER A 62 -13.21 -29.04 26.57
CA SER A 62 -13.15 -28.11 27.70
C SER A 62 -14.44 -27.31 27.81
N THR A 63 -14.79 -26.87 29.03
CA THR A 63 -15.85 -25.88 29.29
C THR A 63 -15.27 -24.49 29.61
N LYS A 64 -13.96 -24.40 29.86
CA LYS A 64 -13.28 -23.14 30.17
C LYS A 64 -12.72 -22.49 28.91
N ALA A 65 -13.06 -21.22 28.70
CA ALA A 65 -12.47 -20.38 27.67
C ALA A 65 -11.00 -20.06 28.00
N ARG A 66 -10.15 -20.06 26.96
CA ARG A 66 -8.75 -19.67 27.05
C ARG A 66 -8.50 -18.48 26.14
N ARG A 67 -7.68 -17.53 26.61
CA ARG A 67 -7.25 -16.38 25.80
C ARG A 67 -6.34 -16.83 24.68
N GLN A 68 -6.48 -16.21 23.51
CA GLN A 68 -5.63 -16.46 22.37
C GLN A 68 -4.43 -15.49 22.40
N PRO A 69 -3.17 -15.98 22.43
CA PRO A 69 -2.00 -15.12 22.64
C PRO A 69 -1.70 -14.19 21.45
N GLY A 70 -2.16 -14.53 20.24
CA GLY A 70 -2.02 -13.69 19.05
C GLY A 70 -2.94 -12.47 19.06
N TYR A 71 -4.08 -12.53 19.76
CA TYR A 71 -5.11 -11.50 19.71
C TYR A 71 -4.62 -10.12 20.20
N PRO A 72 -3.95 -9.98 21.38
CA PRO A 72 -3.47 -8.68 21.83
C PRO A 72 -2.46 -8.03 20.87
N GLN A 73 -1.63 -8.84 20.20
CA GLN A 73 -0.72 -8.31 19.19
C GLN A 73 -1.46 -7.83 17.94
N ALA A 74 -2.48 -8.58 17.50
CA ALA A 74 -3.29 -8.18 16.36
C ALA A 74 -3.96 -6.83 16.61
N ILE A 75 -4.58 -6.65 17.78
CA ILE A 75 -5.18 -5.37 18.19
C ILE A 75 -4.13 -4.25 18.24
N GLU A 76 -2.96 -4.47 18.85
CA GLU A 76 -1.88 -3.48 18.88
C GLU A 76 -1.50 -3.02 17.47
N HIS A 77 -1.37 -3.95 16.53
CA HIS A 77 -1.03 -3.62 15.15
C HIS A 77 -2.18 -2.90 14.42
N LEU A 78 -3.43 -3.25 14.69
CA LEU A 78 -4.60 -2.58 14.10
C LEU A 78 -4.74 -1.14 14.61
N SER A 79 -4.48 -0.87 15.90
CA SER A 79 -4.43 0.49 16.43
C SER A 79 -3.37 1.34 15.73
N ARG A 80 -2.21 0.77 15.39
CA ARG A 80 -1.19 1.50 14.61
C ARG A 80 -1.67 1.89 13.21
N VAL A 81 -2.49 1.05 12.58
CA VAL A 81 -3.08 1.36 11.28
C VAL A 81 -4.15 2.45 11.43
N ALA A 82 -5.04 2.31 12.41
CA ALA A 82 -6.17 3.22 12.61
C ALA A 82 -5.75 4.60 13.13
N GLU A 83 -4.76 4.68 14.02
CA GLU A 83 -4.45 5.88 14.81
C GLU A 83 -3.07 6.46 14.47
N GLU A 84 -2.11 5.61 14.07
CA GLU A 84 -0.73 6.03 13.78
C GLU A 84 -0.45 6.09 12.27
N GLY A 85 -1.43 5.84 11.40
CA GLY A 85 -1.25 5.93 9.95
C GLY A 85 -0.30 4.88 9.36
N TYR A 86 -0.20 3.70 9.97
CA TYR A 86 0.51 2.57 9.35
C TYR A 86 -0.28 2.05 8.14
N ALA A 87 0.43 1.66 7.08
CA ALA A 87 -0.20 1.00 5.94
C ALA A 87 -0.63 -0.43 6.30
N LEU A 88 -1.75 -0.90 5.75
CA LEU A 88 -2.24 -2.27 5.91
C LEU A 88 -1.99 -3.08 4.63
N PHE A 89 -1.42 -4.26 4.82
CA PHE A 89 -1.24 -5.26 3.78
C PHE A 89 -1.82 -6.61 4.20
N THR A 90 -2.25 -7.39 3.21
CA THR A 90 -2.63 -8.78 3.41
C THR A 90 -1.93 -9.71 2.44
N PHE A 91 -1.70 -10.96 2.82
CA PHE A 91 -1.37 -12.03 1.87
C PHE A 91 -2.42 -13.15 1.92
N PRO A 92 -2.72 -13.80 0.78
CA PRO A 92 -3.70 -14.88 0.73
C PRO A 92 -3.27 -16.11 1.54
N ILE A 93 -4.18 -16.64 2.37
CA ILE A 93 -4.02 -17.92 3.07
C ILE A 93 -5.24 -18.82 2.83
N TRP A 94 -5.01 -20.13 2.79
CA TRP A 94 -6.03 -21.16 2.64
C TRP A 94 -5.88 -22.20 3.74
N GLN A 95 -7.00 -22.76 4.16
CA GLN A 95 -7.07 -23.81 5.17
C GLN A 95 -6.37 -25.09 4.68
N ALA A 96 -5.86 -25.86 5.63
CA ALA A 96 -5.34 -27.18 5.34
C ALA A 96 -6.46 -28.11 4.89
N SER A 97 -6.30 -28.76 3.74
CA SER A 97 -7.27 -29.74 3.25
C SER A 97 -7.49 -30.86 4.26
N VAL A 98 -8.75 -31.32 4.38
CA VAL A 98 -9.13 -32.48 5.17
C VAL A 98 -8.36 -33.71 4.66
N GLY A 99 -7.62 -34.39 5.55
CA GLY A 99 -6.94 -35.63 5.20
C GLY A 99 -7.94 -36.77 4.93
N LYS A 100 -7.52 -37.81 4.20
CA LYS A 100 -8.33 -39.00 3.87
C LYS A 100 -8.88 -39.78 5.08
N THR A 101 -8.50 -39.43 6.31
CA THR A 101 -8.84 -40.16 7.54
C THR A 101 -10.04 -39.61 8.31
N GLY A 102 -10.80 -38.66 7.78
CA GLY A 102 -12.08 -38.21 8.38
C GLY A 102 -11.96 -37.50 9.73
N ALA A 103 -10.75 -37.36 10.29
CA ALA A 103 -10.48 -36.48 11.43
C ALA A 103 -10.40 -35.03 10.92
N GLY A 104 -11.49 -34.28 11.05
CA GLY A 104 -11.55 -32.87 10.69
C GLY A 104 -10.39 -32.08 11.31
N ARG A 105 -9.57 -31.44 10.48
CA ARG A 105 -8.50 -30.53 10.93
C ARG A 105 -9.11 -29.26 11.50
N ASP A 106 -8.36 -28.61 12.39
CA ASP A 106 -8.74 -27.32 12.99
C ASP A 106 -8.97 -26.28 11.87
N PRO A 107 -10.15 -25.63 11.78
CA PRO A 107 -10.44 -24.61 10.78
C PRO A 107 -9.44 -23.44 10.76
N SER A 108 -8.69 -23.24 11.84
CA SER A 108 -7.66 -22.20 11.95
C SER A 108 -6.28 -22.60 11.41
N SER A 109 -6.12 -23.83 10.90
CA SER A 109 -4.84 -24.34 10.40
C SER A 109 -4.58 -23.93 8.94
N ILE A 110 -3.48 -23.20 8.72
CA ILE A 110 -3.07 -22.74 7.39
C ILE A 110 -2.39 -23.89 6.64
N GLY A 111 -2.96 -24.30 5.50
CA GLY A 111 -2.40 -25.32 4.63
C GLY A 111 -1.48 -24.77 3.54
N ARG A 112 -1.87 -23.63 2.96
CA ARG A 112 -1.14 -22.94 1.89
C ARG A 112 -1.25 -21.44 2.09
N PHE A 113 -0.23 -20.71 1.62
CA PHE A 113 -0.29 -19.27 1.44
C PHE A 113 0.31 -18.89 0.09
N GLU A 114 -0.03 -17.70 -0.39
CA GLU A 114 0.58 -17.10 -1.57
C GLU A 114 1.52 -15.97 -1.14
N PRO A 115 2.79 -15.97 -1.58
CA PRO A 115 3.79 -14.99 -1.16
C PRO A 115 3.62 -13.67 -1.93
N ARG A 116 2.47 -13.03 -1.76
CA ARG A 116 2.12 -11.73 -2.34
C ARG A 116 1.40 -10.89 -1.30
N LEU A 117 1.85 -9.66 -1.09
CA LEU A 117 1.09 -8.69 -0.30
C LEU A 117 0.17 -7.90 -1.24
N THR A 118 -0.97 -7.50 -0.71
CA THR A 118 -1.91 -6.61 -1.37
C THR A 118 -2.24 -5.49 -0.39
N PRO A 119 -2.15 -4.21 -0.80
CA PRO A 119 -2.53 -3.09 0.07
C PRO A 119 -4.04 -3.09 0.28
N LYS A 120 -4.48 -2.68 1.48
CA LYS A 120 -5.88 -2.72 1.90
C LYS A 120 -6.23 -1.47 2.72
N THR A 121 -7.50 -1.11 2.73
CA THR A 121 -8.07 -0.16 3.69
C THR A 121 -8.60 -0.90 4.90
N LEU A 122 -8.29 -0.42 6.10
CA LEU A 122 -8.85 -0.98 7.31
C LEU A 122 -10.26 -0.45 7.54
N VAL A 123 -11.21 -1.36 7.80
CA VAL A 123 -12.58 -1.04 8.18
C VAL A 123 -12.92 -1.80 9.46
N HIS A 124 -13.55 -1.12 10.41
CA HIS A 124 -14.00 -1.73 11.66
C HIS A 124 -15.50 -1.53 11.82
N GLU A 125 -16.26 -2.62 11.74
CA GLU A 125 -17.74 -2.60 11.75
C GLU A 125 -18.24 -3.83 12.53
N GLY A 126 -19.11 -3.61 13.53
CA GLY A 126 -19.75 -4.69 14.29
C GLY A 126 -18.79 -5.61 15.06
N GLY A 127 -17.66 -5.09 15.57
CA GLY A 127 -16.63 -5.89 16.27
C GLY A 127 -15.75 -6.72 15.33
N MET A 128 -15.85 -6.51 14.02
CA MET A 128 -15.07 -7.20 12.99
C MET A 128 -14.15 -6.21 12.29
N TRP A 129 -12.89 -6.62 12.13
CA TRP A 129 -11.87 -5.88 11.41
C TRP A 129 -11.69 -6.48 10.02
N TRP A 130 -11.95 -5.63 9.03
CA TRP A 130 -11.95 -5.98 7.62
C TRP A 130 -10.79 -5.31 6.90
N ALA A 131 -10.09 -6.10 6.09
CA ALA A 131 -9.19 -5.62 5.07
C ALA A 131 -9.96 -5.45 3.76
N GLN A 132 -10.40 -4.22 3.48
CA GLN A 132 -11.11 -3.87 2.27
C GLN A 132 -10.12 -3.62 1.12
N ASP A 133 -10.41 -4.19 -0.05
CA ASP A 133 -9.76 -3.80 -1.29
C ASP A 133 -9.84 -2.28 -1.48
N LEU A 134 -8.74 -1.70 -1.97
CA LEU A 134 -8.76 -0.31 -2.38
C LEU A 134 -9.83 -0.15 -3.47
N SER A 135 -10.87 0.65 -3.20
CA SER A 135 -11.94 0.86 -4.18
C SER A 135 -11.38 1.52 -5.43
N VAL A 136 -12.03 1.30 -6.57
CA VAL A 136 -11.66 1.94 -7.84
C VAL A 136 -11.63 3.47 -7.75
N VAL A 137 -12.36 4.09 -6.81
CA VAL A 137 -12.30 5.53 -6.56
C VAL A 137 -11.00 5.95 -5.86
N ALA A 138 -10.42 5.09 -5.02
CA ALA A 138 -9.06 5.27 -4.47
C ALA A 138 -7.97 4.92 -5.51
N LEU A 139 -8.28 4.08 -6.50
CA LEU A 139 -7.40 3.73 -7.64
C LEU A 139 -7.46 4.74 -8.79
N HIS A 140 -8.42 5.68 -8.83
CA HIS A 140 -8.39 6.76 -9.81
C HIS A 140 -7.32 7.82 -9.53
N SER A 141 -6.59 7.68 -8.43
CA SER A 141 -5.20 8.13 -8.33
C SER A 141 -4.30 6.94 -8.66
N GLU A 142 -4.33 6.45 -9.92
CA GLU A 142 -3.38 5.43 -10.37
C GLU A 142 -2.00 5.96 -9.95
N PRO A 143 -1.27 5.26 -9.08
CA PRO A 143 0.00 5.79 -8.63
C PRO A 143 0.87 5.95 -9.87
N ASP A 144 1.62 7.05 -9.99
CA ASP A 144 2.63 7.24 -11.04
C ASP A 144 3.75 6.20 -10.89
N VAL A 145 3.45 4.90 -10.87
CA VAL A 145 4.41 3.81 -10.73
C VAL A 145 4.95 3.38 -12.08
N GLN A 146 4.22 3.70 -13.14
CA GLN A 146 4.67 3.48 -14.49
C GLN A 146 5.82 4.45 -14.76
N ASP A 147 6.94 3.89 -15.18
CA ASP A 147 8.07 4.64 -15.69
C ASP A 147 7.72 5.18 -17.08
N ASP A 148 7.41 6.46 -17.17
CA ASP A 148 7.06 7.10 -18.44
C ASP A 148 8.28 7.62 -19.22
N LEU A 149 9.50 7.37 -18.72
CA LEU A 149 10.74 7.62 -19.45
C LEU A 149 11.86 6.66 -19.06
N ALA A 150 12.07 5.65 -19.91
CA ALA A 150 12.91 4.48 -19.61
C ALA A 150 14.44 4.70 -19.53
N ASP A 151 14.97 5.91 -19.74
CA ASP A 151 16.42 6.10 -19.94
C ASP A 151 16.97 7.39 -19.31
N VAL A 152 17.40 7.30 -18.05
CA VAL A 152 17.94 8.43 -17.26
C VAL A 152 19.09 7.98 -16.36
N GLY A 153 20.15 8.80 -16.29
CA GLY A 153 21.39 8.49 -15.58
C GLY A 153 21.30 8.59 -14.05
N ALA A 154 22.24 7.94 -13.35
CA ALA A 154 22.30 7.81 -11.89
C ALA A 154 22.17 9.09 -11.04
N PRO A 155 22.64 10.29 -11.46
CA PRO A 155 22.50 11.52 -10.66
C PRO A 155 21.04 12.00 -10.48
N GLU A 156 20.11 11.48 -11.28
CA GLU A 156 18.73 11.96 -11.39
C GLU A 156 17.74 11.12 -10.55
N LEU A 157 18.24 10.02 -9.98
CA LEU A 157 17.50 9.07 -9.16
C LEU A 157 17.53 9.49 -7.68
N GLY A 158 16.50 9.15 -6.92
CA GLY A 158 16.48 9.32 -5.45
C GLY A 158 15.39 10.24 -4.89
N ARG A 159 15.63 10.81 -3.70
CA ARG A 159 14.69 11.66 -2.94
C ARG A 159 15.42 12.86 -2.33
N ASP A 160 14.76 14.01 -2.26
CA ASP A 160 15.36 15.27 -1.76
C ASP A 160 15.67 15.19 -0.26
N GLU A 161 14.81 14.52 0.53
CA GLU A 161 15.15 13.99 1.85
C GLU A 161 14.54 12.59 2.02
N GLY A 162 15.29 11.66 2.61
CA GLY A 162 14.80 10.34 3.00
C GLY A 162 15.35 9.16 2.19
N HIS A 163 15.71 8.10 2.91
CA HIS A 163 16.10 6.82 2.30
C HIS A 163 14.87 6.12 1.73
N SER A 164 14.88 5.79 0.44
CA SER A 164 13.93 4.84 -0.15
C SER A 164 14.11 3.49 0.54
N LYS A 165 13.16 3.11 1.39
CA LYS A 165 13.05 1.74 1.85
C LYS A 165 12.00 1.05 0.99
N PRO A 166 12.31 -0.04 0.28
CA PRO A 166 11.31 -0.79 -0.47
C PRO A 166 10.23 -1.25 0.50
N THR A 167 9.03 -0.69 0.35
CA THR A 167 7.83 -0.95 1.14
C THR A 167 7.00 -2.04 0.50
N GLY A 168 7.29 -3.30 0.83
CA GLY A 168 6.41 -4.42 0.52
C GLY A 168 6.32 -4.81 -0.97
N PRO A 169 5.80 -6.01 -1.30
CA PRO A 169 5.44 -6.41 -2.65
C PRO A 169 4.01 -5.96 -2.95
N GLY A 170 3.89 -4.67 -3.13
CA GLY A 170 2.85 -3.95 -3.83
C GLY A 170 3.56 -2.64 -4.10
N HIS A 171 3.58 -2.15 -5.33
CA HIS A 171 4.40 -0.99 -5.72
C HIS A 171 3.88 0.32 -5.10
N TYR A 172 3.56 0.32 -3.81
CA TYR A 172 3.20 1.49 -3.04
C TYR A 172 4.49 2.12 -2.55
N PHE A 173 4.93 3.15 -3.28
CA PHE A 173 5.99 4.02 -2.84
C PHE A 173 5.35 5.18 -2.06
N PRO A 174 5.69 5.40 -0.79
CA PRO A 174 5.17 6.56 -0.05
C PRO A 174 5.62 7.84 -0.75
N ARG A 175 4.65 8.74 -1.01
CA ARG A 175 4.87 10.08 -1.56
C ARG A 175 5.31 11.02 -0.45
N ASP A 176 6.36 11.79 -0.68
CA ASP A 176 6.80 12.84 0.23
C ASP A 176 5.85 14.04 0.14
N ARG A 177 5.24 14.38 1.28
CA ARG A 177 4.33 15.52 1.39
C ARG A 177 5.05 16.84 1.06
N LYS A 178 6.33 16.97 1.44
CA LYS A 178 7.14 18.17 1.16
C LYS A 178 7.34 18.36 -0.34
N VAL A 179 7.68 17.30 -1.07
CA VAL A 179 7.84 17.34 -2.53
C VAL A 179 6.53 17.76 -3.20
N ARG A 180 5.40 17.21 -2.74
CA ARG A 180 4.09 17.60 -3.27
C ARG A 180 3.77 19.07 -3.00
N GLU A 181 3.96 19.53 -1.77
CA GLU A 181 3.74 20.93 -1.36
C GLU A 181 4.64 21.89 -2.16
N ASP A 182 5.91 21.54 -2.32
CA ASP A 182 6.90 22.35 -3.06
C ASP A 182 6.59 22.43 -4.55
N VAL A 183 6.18 21.33 -5.18
CA VAL A 183 5.78 21.33 -6.60
C VAL A 183 4.58 22.22 -6.84
N LEU A 184 3.55 22.11 -5.98
CA LEU A 184 2.35 22.94 -6.08
C LEU A 184 2.63 24.43 -5.79
N LYS A 185 3.52 24.71 -4.83
CA LYS A 185 3.94 26.08 -4.54
C LYS A 185 4.72 26.69 -5.71
N LYS A 186 5.68 25.95 -6.29
CA LYS A 186 6.49 26.39 -7.43
C LYS A 186 5.67 26.56 -8.70
N SER A 187 4.62 25.76 -8.90
CA SER A 187 3.76 25.90 -10.06
C SER A 187 2.92 27.18 -10.05
N GLY A 188 2.85 27.89 -8.91
CA GLY A 188 2.03 29.07 -8.75
C GLY A 188 0.56 28.79 -9.03
N GLU A 189 0.10 27.58 -8.65
CA GLU A 189 -1.25 27.09 -8.89
C GLU A 189 -1.63 26.95 -10.38
N LYS A 190 -0.64 26.77 -11.27
CA LYS A 190 -0.86 26.58 -12.71
C LYS A 190 -0.44 25.19 -13.18
N CYS A 191 -1.08 24.72 -14.24
CA CYS A 191 -0.61 23.56 -14.99
C CYS A 191 0.74 23.88 -15.64
N GLU A 192 1.72 22.99 -15.47
CA GLU A 192 3.09 23.19 -15.92
C GLU A 192 3.35 22.62 -17.32
N ARG A 193 2.34 22.03 -17.96
CA ARG A 193 2.44 21.63 -19.37
C ARG A 193 2.51 22.86 -20.25
N LYS A 194 3.52 22.91 -21.12
CA LYS A 194 3.65 23.97 -22.14
C LYS A 194 2.37 24.09 -22.98
N GLY A 195 1.84 25.31 -23.05
CA GLY A 195 0.63 25.63 -23.82
C GLY A 195 -0.69 25.35 -23.09
N CYS A 196 -0.66 24.81 -21.87
CA CYS A 196 -1.85 24.68 -21.04
C CYS A 196 -2.01 25.92 -20.16
N SER A 197 -3.20 26.52 -20.17
CA SER A 197 -3.52 27.71 -19.35
C SER A 197 -4.41 27.37 -18.15
N GLU A 198 -4.64 26.09 -17.86
CA GLU A 198 -5.42 25.66 -16.70
C GLU A 198 -4.70 26.03 -15.40
N GLN A 199 -5.49 26.44 -14.41
CA GLN A 199 -5.02 26.84 -13.08
C GLN A 199 -5.91 26.19 -12.03
N LEU A 200 -5.49 26.23 -10.77
CA LEU A 200 -6.23 25.68 -9.65
C LEU A 200 -7.64 26.31 -9.57
N ARG A 201 -8.68 25.50 -9.80
CA ARG A 201 -10.08 25.94 -9.68
C ARG A 201 -10.66 25.70 -8.28
N TYR A 202 -10.14 24.68 -7.60
CA TYR A 202 -10.49 24.27 -6.25
C TYR A 202 -9.34 23.46 -5.66
N LYS A 203 -9.35 23.28 -4.33
CA LYS A 203 -8.33 22.50 -3.62
C LYS A 203 -8.21 21.10 -4.23
N SER A 204 -6.99 20.70 -4.61
CA SER A 204 -6.70 19.42 -5.29
C SER A 204 -7.09 19.33 -6.77
N PHE A 205 -7.38 20.45 -7.46
CA PHE A 205 -7.60 20.41 -8.92
C PHE A 205 -6.33 20.06 -9.73
N LEU A 206 -5.14 20.46 -9.24
CA LEU A 206 -3.87 20.06 -9.84
C LEU A 206 -3.30 18.83 -9.14
N ASP A 207 -2.86 17.88 -9.94
CA ASP A 207 -2.13 16.69 -9.51
C ASP A 207 -0.63 16.89 -9.66
N VAL A 208 0.14 16.27 -8.77
CA VAL A 208 1.59 16.15 -8.92
C VAL A 208 1.87 14.82 -9.60
N HIS A 209 2.43 14.92 -10.81
CA HIS A 209 2.80 13.80 -11.66
C HIS A 209 4.31 13.53 -11.57
N HIS A 210 4.69 12.30 -11.23
CA HIS A 210 6.08 11.82 -11.25
C HIS A 210 6.48 11.34 -12.65
N ILE A 211 7.32 12.10 -13.34
CA ILE A 211 7.62 11.90 -14.77
C ILE A 211 8.40 10.61 -15.04
N LEU A 212 9.36 10.27 -14.18
CA LEU A 212 10.08 8.99 -14.21
C LEU A 212 9.35 7.88 -13.43
N GLY A 213 8.18 8.18 -12.90
CA GLY A 213 7.49 7.37 -11.92
C GLY A 213 8.08 7.47 -10.50
N ILE A 214 7.20 7.35 -9.51
CA ILE A 214 7.47 7.40 -8.07
C ILE A 214 8.42 6.28 -7.60
N ALA A 215 8.45 5.17 -8.33
CA ALA A 215 9.37 4.07 -8.07
C ALA A 215 10.84 4.48 -8.25
N LYS A 216 11.10 5.40 -9.19
CA LYS A 216 12.44 5.87 -9.53
C LYS A 216 12.89 7.08 -8.73
N SER A 217 12.01 8.08 -8.60
CA SER A 217 12.38 9.35 -7.98
C SER A 217 11.16 10.08 -7.43
N ASP A 218 11.30 10.59 -6.21
CA ASP A 218 10.31 11.45 -5.55
C ASP A 218 11.04 12.75 -5.15
N ARG A 219 11.45 13.49 -6.18
CA ARG A 219 12.15 14.77 -6.09
C ARG A 219 11.35 15.83 -6.83
N VAL A 220 11.49 17.08 -6.42
CA VAL A 220 10.84 18.21 -7.12
C VAL A 220 11.26 18.26 -8.60
N THR A 221 12.51 17.89 -8.91
CA THR A 221 13.04 17.83 -10.28
C THR A 221 12.44 16.72 -11.14
N ASN A 222 11.75 15.74 -10.55
CA ASN A 222 11.03 14.67 -11.23
C ASN A 222 9.50 14.90 -11.27
N CYS A 223 9.01 15.98 -10.66
CA CYS A 223 7.59 16.16 -10.41
C CYS A 223 7.06 17.43 -11.08
N VAL A 224 5.92 17.34 -11.74
CA VAL A 224 5.21 18.49 -12.35
C VAL A 224 3.78 18.59 -11.84
N ALA A 225 3.26 19.81 -11.72
CA ALA A 225 1.85 20.06 -11.45
C ALA A 225 1.05 20.05 -12.76
N LEU A 226 0.09 19.15 -12.91
CA LEU A 226 -0.73 18.99 -14.11
C LEU A 226 -2.23 19.04 -13.76
N CYS A 227 -3.03 19.58 -14.69
CA CYS A 227 -4.49 19.42 -14.61
C CYS A 227 -4.89 17.98 -14.97
N PRO A 228 -6.12 17.53 -14.64
CA PRO A 228 -6.53 16.14 -14.85
C PRO A 228 -6.39 15.66 -16.30
N ASN A 229 -6.65 16.53 -17.28
CA ASN A 229 -6.53 16.22 -18.70
C ASN A 229 -5.05 16.05 -19.11
N CYS A 230 -4.18 16.96 -18.68
CA CYS A 230 -2.76 16.89 -19.02
C CYS A 230 -2.05 15.74 -18.29
N HIS A 231 -2.48 15.45 -17.07
CA HIS A 231 -1.99 14.30 -16.31
C HIS A 231 -2.34 12.99 -17.03
N ARG A 232 -3.59 12.82 -17.48
CA ARG A 232 -4.00 11.67 -18.28
C ARG A 232 -3.23 11.55 -19.60
N ASP A 233 -2.97 12.67 -20.27
CA ASP A 233 -2.23 12.71 -21.53
C ASP A 233 -0.76 12.26 -21.35
N ALA A 234 -0.15 12.59 -20.21
CA ALA A 234 1.20 12.15 -19.84
C ALA A 234 1.29 10.63 -19.61
N HIS A 235 0.20 9.98 -19.20
CA HIS A 235 0.17 8.52 -19.00
C HIS A 235 -0.18 7.72 -20.25
N TYR A 236 -1.16 8.20 -21.01
CA TYR A 236 -1.89 7.32 -21.96
C TYR A 236 -1.83 7.77 -23.41
N SER A 237 -1.28 8.95 -23.71
CA SER A 237 -1.24 9.42 -25.08
C SER A 237 -0.23 8.65 -25.93
N PRO A 238 -0.46 8.51 -27.25
CA PRO A 238 0.55 7.92 -28.15
C PRO A 238 1.89 8.66 -28.14
N ASN A 239 1.88 9.95 -27.76
CA ASN A 239 3.06 10.81 -27.71
C ASN A 239 3.60 11.00 -26.27
N LYS A 240 3.21 10.14 -25.33
CA LYS A 240 3.55 10.29 -23.92
C LYS A 240 5.05 10.41 -23.66
N ASP A 241 5.88 9.64 -24.36
CA ASP A 241 7.34 9.68 -24.17
C ASP A 241 7.91 11.06 -24.55
N ALA A 242 7.41 11.65 -25.65
CA ALA A 242 7.81 12.98 -26.08
C ALA A 242 7.32 14.07 -25.11
N LEU A 243 6.09 13.92 -24.61
CA LEU A 243 5.52 14.82 -23.59
C LEU A 243 6.31 14.76 -22.28
N ASN A 244 6.61 13.57 -21.77
CA ASN A 244 7.37 13.36 -20.55
C ASN A 244 8.81 13.86 -20.67
N LYS A 245 9.46 13.72 -21.83
CA LYS A 245 10.75 14.37 -22.10
C LYS A 245 10.68 15.89 -21.95
N GLN A 246 9.62 16.53 -22.47
CA GLN A 246 9.43 17.97 -22.33
C GLN A 246 9.17 18.39 -20.89
N LEU A 247 8.30 17.65 -20.18
CA LEU A 247 7.98 17.87 -18.77
C LEU A 247 9.23 17.71 -17.89
N HIS A 248 10.07 16.70 -18.17
CA HIS A 248 11.30 16.45 -17.43
C HIS A 248 12.33 17.56 -17.63
N ALA A 249 12.51 18.01 -18.88
CA ALA A 249 13.38 19.14 -19.18
C ALA A 249 12.90 20.44 -18.50
N TYR A 250 11.58 20.63 -18.41
CA TYR A 250 10.98 21.75 -17.69
C TYR A 250 11.22 21.65 -16.18
N ALA A 251 10.89 20.51 -15.55
CA ALA A 251 11.01 20.31 -14.11
C ALA A 251 12.42 20.57 -13.57
N ARG A 252 13.45 20.21 -14.36
CA ARG A 252 14.87 20.45 -14.01
C ARG A 252 15.33 21.89 -14.13
N LYS A 253 14.66 22.68 -14.95
CA LYS A 253 14.96 24.11 -15.17
C LYS A 253 13.96 25.02 -14.47
N ARG A 254 13.05 24.44 -13.68
CA ARG A 254 11.97 25.19 -13.04
C ARG A 254 12.56 26.26 -12.12
N PRO A 255 12.24 27.55 -12.34
CA PRO A 255 12.73 28.60 -11.47
C PRO A 255 12.19 28.41 -10.06
N SER A 256 12.99 28.77 -9.06
CA SER A 256 12.50 28.88 -7.69
C SER A 256 11.72 30.20 -7.61
N ASN A 257 10.40 30.12 -7.41
CA ASN A 257 9.59 31.28 -7.03
C ASN A 257 9.94 31.74 -5.61
#